data_AF-Q568J4-F1
#
_entry.id   AF-Q568J4-F1
#
_cell.length_a   1.000
_cell.length_b   1.000
_cell.length_c   1.000
_cell.angle_alpha   90.00
_cell.angle_beta   90.00
_cell.angle_gamma   90.00
#
_symmetry.space_group_name_H-M   'P 1'
#
loop_
_entity.id
_entity.type
_entity.pdbx_description
1 polymer ?
#
loop_
_entity_poly.entity_id
_entity_poly.type
_entity_poly.pdbx_seq_one_letter_code
_entity_poly.pdbx_strand_id
1 'polypeptide(L)'
;MDEVKECLRDFPKEARELYLNDAVPYLDEPLSPLQFYRDWIGPNKPCIIRNAFNDWPALSKWNPTYLREKVGSKVISVAVTPNGFADAVNGNRFVMPEERQMSFSSLLDIVEGKIKSSAVFYVQKQCSNLMEEIPELTGDVQTHIPWMSEALGKLPDAVNFWLGEESAVTSMHKDHYENLYCVISGQKEFILLPPTDRPFIPYELYQPATYRQKDDGTFEIVDEENSPKVPWIPLDPLKPDFERFPSYRHAKALHCTVKAGEMLYLPSLWFHHVRQSHGCIAVNFWYDMEYDIKYNYFQLVEALTNAVGSL
;
A
#
# COMPACT_ATOMS: atom_id res chain seq x y z
N MET A 1 -34.25 -8.68 6.31
CA MET A 1 -32.83 -8.88 5.94
C MET A 1 -32.63 -8.66 4.45
N ASP A 2 -33.53 -9.15 3.59
CA ASP A 2 -33.37 -9.01 2.13
C ASP A 2 -33.33 -7.55 1.66
N GLU A 3 -34.20 -6.68 2.20
CA GLU A 3 -34.16 -5.23 1.91
C GLU A 3 -32.82 -4.59 2.27
N VAL A 4 -32.22 -4.98 3.40
CA VAL A 4 -30.89 -4.48 3.82
C VAL A 4 -29.80 -4.98 2.87
N LYS A 5 -29.88 -6.24 2.41
CA LYS A 5 -28.95 -6.79 1.42
C LYS A 5 -29.09 -6.07 0.07
N GLU A 6 -30.30 -5.73 -0.34
CA GLU A 6 -30.55 -4.96 -1.57
C GLU A 6 -29.92 -3.57 -1.48
N CYS A 7 -30.18 -2.83 -0.40
CA CYS A 7 -29.54 -1.52 -0.17
C CYS A 7 -28.00 -1.61 -0.17
N LEU A 8 -27.41 -2.63 0.46
CA LEU A 8 -25.96 -2.84 0.46
C LEU A 8 -25.41 -3.23 -0.92
N ARG A 9 -26.20 -3.90 -1.77
CA ARG A 9 -25.81 -4.24 -3.16
C ARG A 9 -25.86 -3.04 -4.09
N ASP A 10 -26.76 -2.09 -3.86
CA ASP A 10 -26.91 -0.93 -4.73
C ASP A 10 -26.05 0.26 -4.30
N PHE A 11 -25.76 0.40 -3.00
CA PHE A 11 -24.91 1.47 -2.46
C PHE A 11 -23.58 1.68 -3.19
N PRO A 12 -22.76 0.65 -3.50
CA PRO A 12 -21.49 0.88 -4.20
C PRO A 12 -21.66 1.40 -5.63
N LYS A 13 -22.77 1.02 -6.30
CA LYS A 13 -23.09 1.50 -7.65
C LYS A 13 -23.51 2.97 -7.61
N GLU A 14 -24.42 3.32 -6.71
CA GLU A 14 -24.91 4.69 -6.53
C GLU A 14 -23.78 5.64 -6.13
N ALA A 15 -22.94 5.22 -5.17
CA ALA A 15 -21.76 5.98 -4.75
C ALA A 15 -20.84 6.28 -5.94
N ARG A 16 -20.59 5.27 -6.78
CA ARG A 16 -19.75 5.42 -7.96
C ARG A 16 -20.35 6.40 -8.98
N GLU A 17 -21.64 6.26 -9.26
CA GLU A 17 -22.35 7.12 -10.23
C GLU A 17 -22.44 8.59 -9.76
N LEU A 18 -22.47 8.82 -8.45
CA LEU A 18 -22.61 10.16 -7.89
C LEU A 18 -21.30 10.95 -7.87
N TYR A 19 -20.20 10.35 -7.38
CA TYR A 19 -18.98 11.14 -7.10
C TYR A 19 -17.68 10.52 -7.58
N LEU A 20 -17.56 9.21 -7.78
CA LEU A 20 -16.28 8.60 -8.17
C LEU A 20 -15.99 8.78 -9.67
N ASN A 21 -14.71 8.88 -9.99
CA ASN A 21 -14.25 8.89 -11.38
C ASN A 21 -14.12 7.45 -11.90
N ASP A 22 -14.30 7.25 -13.20
CA ASP A 22 -14.09 5.94 -13.85
C ASP A 22 -12.62 5.55 -14.02
N ALA A 23 -11.70 6.49 -13.81
CA ALA A 23 -10.26 6.30 -13.82
C ALA A 23 -9.60 7.24 -12.81
N VAL A 24 -8.36 6.96 -12.42
CA VAL A 24 -7.57 7.86 -11.56
C VAL A 24 -7.13 9.08 -12.39
N PRO A 25 -7.62 10.30 -12.06
CA PRO A 25 -7.29 11.51 -12.80
C PRO A 25 -5.86 11.97 -12.52
N TYR A 26 -5.32 12.75 -13.46
CA TYR A 26 -4.01 13.40 -13.34
C TYR A 26 -4.17 14.90 -13.05
N LEU A 27 -3.30 15.43 -12.20
CA LEU A 27 -3.06 16.85 -12.00
C LEU A 27 -1.67 17.17 -12.56
N ASP A 28 -1.57 18.22 -13.36
CA ASP A 28 -0.29 18.61 -13.96
C ASP A 28 0.67 19.25 -12.97
N GLU A 29 0.16 19.78 -11.84
CA GLU A 29 0.93 20.38 -10.75
C GLU A 29 0.17 20.26 -9.41
N PRO A 30 0.85 20.43 -8.27
CA PRO A 30 0.18 20.51 -6.98
C PRO A 30 -0.86 21.64 -6.92
N LEU A 31 -2.02 21.34 -6.32
CA LEU A 31 -3.04 22.34 -6.06
C LEU A 31 -2.74 23.11 -4.77
N SER A 32 -3.40 24.26 -4.58
CA SER A 32 -3.38 24.93 -3.29
C SER A 32 -3.99 24.01 -2.20
N PRO A 33 -3.58 24.16 -0.93
CA PRO A 33 -4.11 23.38 0.19
C PRO A 33 -5.65 23.34 0.24
N LEU A 34 -6.30 24.49 0.06
CA LEU A 34 -7.77 24.60 0.04
C LEU A 34 -8.41 23.80 -1.11
N GLN A 35 -7.87 23.93 -2.32
CA GLN A 35 -8.38 23.18 -3.48
C GLN A 35 -8.16 21.69 -3.28
N PHE A 36 -6.98 21.29 -2.80
CA PHE A 36 -6.67 19.88 -2.60
C PHE A 36 -7.61 19.24 -1.56
N TYR A 37 -7.87 19.95 -0.46
CA TYR A 37 -8.80 19.48 0.56
C TYR A 37 -10.23 19.36 0.01
N ARG A 38 -10.72 20.38 -0.69
CA ARG A 38 -12.10 20.41 -1.22
C ARG A 38 -12.33 19.36 -2.31
N ASP A 39 -11.37 19.17 -3.20
CA ASP A 39 -11.59 18.42 -4.44
C ASP A 39 -11.16 16.94 -4.33
N TRP A 40 -10.24 16.62 -3.40
CA TRP A 40 -9.67 15.27 -3.25
C TRP A 40 -9.85 14.67 -1.84
N ILE A 41 -9.41 15.36 -0.79
CA ILE A 41 -9.45 14.82 0.59
C ILE A 41 -10.88 14.70 1.10
N GLY A 42 -11.64 15.81 1.04
CA GLY A 42 -13.04 15.87 1.48
C GLY A 42 -13.89 14.80 0.79
N PRO A 43 -13.93 14.76 -0.55
CA PRO A 43 -14.65 13.74 -1.31
C PRO A 43 -14.01 12.35 -1.31
N ASN A 44 -12.81 12.16 -0.73
CA ASN A 44 -12.09 10.89 -0.66
C ASN A 44 -11.84 10.27 -2.06
N LYS A 45 -11.19 11.02 -2.95
CA LYS A 45 -10.89 10.60 -4.33
C LYS A 45 -9.38 10.51 -4.59
N PRO A 46 -8.88 9.45 -5.25
CA PRO A 46 -7.49 9.36 -5.63
C PRO A 46 -7.17 10.28 -6.81
N CYS A 47 -5.92 10.71 -6.91
CA CYS A 47 -5.37 11.36 -8.10
C CYS A 47 -3.86 11.14 -8.21
N ILE A 48 -3.32 11.27 -9.42
CA ILE A 48 -1.88 11.31 -9.65
C ILE A 48 -1.47 12.76 -9.91
N ILE A 49 -0.52 13.26 -9.14
CA ILE A 49 -0.01 14.63 -9.18
C ILE A 49 1.37 14.58 -9.85
N ARG A 50 1.49 15.27 -10.97
CA ARG A 50 2.77 15.48 -11.66
C ARG A 50 3.45 16.71 -11.12
N ASN A 51 4.76 16.80 -11.38
CA ASN A 51 5.57 17.97 -11.06
C ASN A 51 5.52 18.37 -9.57
N ALA A 52 5.23 17.43 -8.67
CA ALA A 52 5.01 17.70 -7.25
C ALA A 52 6.30 17.73 -6.41
N PHE A 53 7.37 17.11 -6.90
CA PHE A 53 8.64 16.97 -6.20
C PHE A 53 9.84 16.94 -7.18
N ASN A 54 9.72 17.64 -8.31
CA ASN A 54 10.76 17.68 -9.36
C ASN A 54 12.09 18.29 -8.87
N ASP A 55 12.04 19.07 -7.80
CA ASP A 55 13.17 19.70 -7.15
C ASP A 55 13.94 18.76 -6.21
N TRP A 56 13.40 17.56 -5.91
CA TRP A 56 14.06 16.60 -5.04
C TRP A 56 15.33 16.04 -5.69
N PRO A 57 16.50 16.17 -5.03
CA PRO A 57 17.74 15.56 -5.51
C PRO A 57 17.61 14.05 -5.76
N ALA A 58 16.75 13.36 -5.01
CA ALA A 58 16.50 11.92 -5.12
C ALA A 58 16.22 11.46 -6.56
N LEU A 59 15.43 12.23 -7.33
CA LEU A 59 15.08 11.89 -8.72
C LEU A 59 16.29 11.75 -9.65
N SER A 60 17.38 12.48 -9.34
CA SER A 60 18.61 12.45 -10.12
C SER A 60 19.69 11.57 -9.49
N LYS A 61 19.71 11.46 -8.16
CA LYS A 61 20.77 10.79 -7.40
C LYS A 61 20.48 9.32 -7.11
N TRP A 62 19.24 8.94 -6.82
CA TRP A 62 18.92 7.63 -6.25
C TRP A 62 18.99 6.52 -7.30
N ASN A 63 20.21 6.05 -7.53
CA ASN A 63 20.53 4.84 -8.28
C ASN A 63 21.35 3.89 -7.37
N PRO A 64 21.52 2.60 -7.75
CA PRO A 64 22.23 1.63 -6.93
C PRO A 64 23.64 2.06 -6.52
N THR A 65 24.37 2.76 -7.40
CA THR A 65 25.73 3.24 -7.10
C THR A 65 25.71 4.28 -5.98
N TYR A 66 24.87 5.30 -6.10
CA TYR A 66 24.74 6.35 -5.09
C TYR A 66 24.26 5.79 -3.75
N LEU A 67 23.22 4.95 -3.76
CA LEU A 67 22.67 4.38 -2.52
C LEU A 67 23.71 3.50 -1.81
N ARG A 68 24.49 2.72 -2.57
CA ARG A 68 25.59 1.92 -2.03
C ARG A 68 26.68 2.78 -1.40
N GLU A 69 27.06 3.88 -2.04
CA GLU A 69 28.05 4.81 -1.47
C GLU A 69 27.52 5.50 -0.21
N LYS A 70 26.27 5.96 -0.25
CA LYS A 70 25.67 6.82 0.78
C LYS A 70 25.23 6.05 2.02
N VAL A 71 24.55 4.93 1.84
CA VAL A 71 23.93 4.13 2.93
C VAL A 71 24.24 2.64 2.83
N GLY A 72 25.15 2.23 1.95
CA GLY A 72 25.43 0.81 1.71
C GLY A 72 25.84 0.01 2.95
N SER A 73 26.46 0.64 3.94
CA SER A 73 26.87 0.00 5.21
C SER A 73 25.78 -0.03 6.27
N LYS A 74 24.66 0.68 6.08
CA LYS A 74 23.55 0.70 7.03
C LYS A 74 22.86 -0.65 7.07
N VAL A 75 22.52 -1.09 8.28
CA VAL A 75 21.69 -2.27 8.50
C VAL A 75 20.25 -1.81 8.52
N ILE A 76 19.43 -2.42 7.66
CA ILE A 76 18.02 -2.10 7.47
C ILE A 76 17.17 -3.34 7.66
N SER A 77 15.88 -3.12 7.91
CA SER A 77 14.89 -4.17 8.00
C SER A 77 14.35 -4.51 6.61
N VAL A 78 14.52 -5.77 6.20
CA VAL A 78 14.08 -6.27 4.89
C VAL A 78 13.07 -7.40 5.10
N ALA A 79 11.91 -7.29 4.46
CA ALA A 79 10.94 -8.38 4.41
C ALA A 79 11.42 -9.45 3.42
N VAL A 80 11.44 -10.69 3.87
CA VAL A 80 11.85 -11.84 3.07
C VAL A 80 10.70 -12.85 3.00
N THR A 81 10.35 -13.25 1.79
CA THR A 81 9.25 -14.21 1.53
C THR A 81 9.67 -15.25 0.48
N PRO A 82 9.07 -16.45 0.49
CA PRO A 82 9.37 -17.47 -0.51
C PRO A 82 8.78 -17.17 -1.90
N ASN A 83 7.77 -16.31 -1.97
CA ASN A 83 6.92 -16.13 -3.15
C ASN A 83 6.61 -14.66 -3.49
N GLY A 84 7.13 -13.70 -2.72
CA GLY A 84 6.90 -12.27 -2.92
C GLY A 84 5.65 -11.70 -2.25
N PHE A 85 4.82 -12.52 -1.60
CA PHE A 85 3.60 -12.08 -0.93
C PHE A 85 3.84 -11.96 0.57
N ALA A 86 4.17 -10.76 1.02
CA ALA A 86 4.14 -10.41 2.43
C ALA A 86 2.71 -10.03 2.84
N ASP A 87 2.35 -10.29 4.10
CA ASP A 87 1.08 -9.89 4.69
C ASP A 87 -0.11 -10.35 3.82
N ALA A 88 -0.16 -11.66 3.56
CA ALA A 88 -1.12 -12.26 2.65
C ALA A 88 -1.70 -13.57 3.21
N VAL A 89 -2.87 -13.95 2.72
CA VAL A 89 -3.48 -15.25 3.07
C VAL A 89 -2.74 -16.37 2.35
N ASN A 90 -2.26 -17.35 3.12
CA ASN A 90 -1.68 -18.59 2.61
C ASN A 90 -2.40 -19.79 3.25
N GLY A 91 -3.26 -20.44 2.46
CA GLY A 91 -4.12 -21.50 2.95
C GLY A 91 -5.13 -20.99 3.98
N ASN A 92 -4.97 -21.40 5.23
CA ASN A 92 -5.84 -21.02 6.35
C ASN A 92 -5.16 -20.05 7.35
N ARG A 93 -4.06 -19.41 6.94
CA ARG A 93 -3.28 -18.47 7.77
C ARG A 93 -3.12 -17.13 7.08
N PHE A 94 -2.97 -16.08 7.87
CA PHE A 94 -2.43 -14.80 7.44
C PHE A 94 -0.93 -14.83 7.72
N VAL A 95 -0.10 -14.77 6.68
CA VAL A 95 1.35 -15.00 6.82
C VAL A 95 2.11 -13.69 6.61
N MET A 96 2.78 -13.27 7.66
CA MET A 96 3.71 -12.14 7.69
C MET A 96 5.09 -12.56 7.15
N PRO A 97 5.86 -11.61 6.59
CA PRO A 97 7.20 -11.91 6.09
C PRO A 97 8.16 -12.23 7.23
N GLU A 98 9.27 -12.90 6.90
CA GLU A 98 10.42 -12.89 7.80
C GLU A 98 11.05 -11.49 7.76
N GLU A 99 11.20 -10.84 8.92
CA GLU A 99 11.94 -9.58 9.02
C GLU A 99 13.43 -9.86 9.25
N ARG A 100 14.26 -9.54 8.25
CA ARG A 100 15.70 -9.79 8.27
C ARG A 100 16.47 -8.48 8.36
N GLN A 101 17.37 -8.40 9.33
CA GLN A 101 18.36 -7.33 9.41
C GLN A 101 19.52 -7.62 8.48
N MET A 102 19.76 -6.75 7.49
CA MET A 102 20.87 -6.90 6.56
C MET A 102 21.41 -5.57 6.07
N SER A 103 22.63 -5.56 5.52
CA SER A 103 23.20 -4.33 4.98
C SER A 103 22.46 -3.90 3.70
N PHE A 104 22.31 -2.59 3.50
CA PHE A 104 21.72 -2.03 2.30
C PHE A 104 22.48 -2.48 1.03
N SER A 105 23.81 -2.58 1.10
CA SER A 105 24.64 -3.11 -0.01
C SER A 105 24.28 -4.55 -0.37
N SER A 106 24.05 -5.41 0.63
CA SER A 106 23.69 -6.80 0.41
C SER A 106 22.33 -6.93 -0.26
N LEU A 107 21.36 -6.08 0.12
CA LEU A 107 20.07 -6.01 -0.57
C LEU A 107 20.27 -5.60 -2.04
N LEU A 108 21.05 -4.54 -2.29
CA LEU A 108 21.34 -4.10 -3.65
C LEU A 108 22.03 -5.19 -4.48
N ASP A 109 22.92 -5.99 -3.89
CA ASP A 109 23.55 -7.11 -4.60
C ASP A 109 22.55 -8.17 -5.04
N ILE A 110 21.50 -8.43 -4.25
CA ILE A 110 20.41 -9.33 -4.61
C ILE A 110 19.55 -8.72 -5.72
N VAL A 111 19.09 -7.48 -5.53
CA VAL A 111 18.24 -6.77 -6.50
C VAL A 111 18.97 -6.58 -7.84
N GLU A 112 20.28 -6.31 -7.84
CA GLU A 112 21.09 -6.21 -9.07
C GLU A 112 21.42 -7.60 -9.69
N GLY A 113 20.98 -8.70 -9.07
CA GLY A 113 21.22 -10.06 -9.55
C GLY A 113 22.66 -10.56 -9.38
N LYS A 114 23.49 -9.87 -8.61
CA LYS A 114 24.88 -10.28 -8.30
C LYS A 114 24.89 -11.47 -7.35
N ILE A 115 23.90 -11.56 -6.47
CA ILE A 115 23.66 -12.70 -5.58
C ILE A 115 22.33 -13.32 -5.97
N LYS A 116 22.35 -14.62 -6.31
CA LYS A 116 21.12 -15.38 -6.55
C LYS A 116 20.52 -15.82 -5.23
N SER A 117 19.22 -15.61 -5.08
CA SER A 117 18.41 -16.15 -4.00
C SER A 117 17.12 -16.75 -4.56
N SER A 118 16.58 -17.76 -3.89
CA SER A 118 15.24 -18.29 -4.16
C SER A 118 14.13 -17.50 -3.47
N ALA A 119 14.49 -16.69 -2.47
CA ALA A 119 13.57 -15.82 -1.75
C ALA A 119 13.40 -14.47 -2.47
N VAL A 120 12.32 -13.77 -2.12
CA VAL A 120 12.00 -12.42 -2.59
C VAL A 120 12.21 -11.41 -1.46
N PHE A 121 12.89 -10.31 -1.77
CA PHE A 121 13.32 -9.28 -0.82
C PHE A 121 12.64 -7.95 -1.11
N TYR A 122 12.14 -7.32 -0.04
CA TYR A 122 11.47 -6.03 -0.13
C TYR A 122 11.70 -5.18 1.12
N VAL A 123 12.19 -3.96 0.94
CA VAL A 123 12.19 -2.95 2.01
C VAL A 123 10.79 -2.35 2.05
N GLN A 124 10.04 -2.70 3.10
CA GLN A 124 8.63 -2.33 3.24
C GLN A 124 8.22 -1.99 4.67
N LYS A 125 9.16 -1.72 5.56
CA LYS A 125 8.85 -1.41 6.95
C LYS A 125 8.19 -0.04 7.05
N GLN A 126 6.92 -0.02 7.45
CA GLN A 126 6.06 1.18 7.41
C GLN A 126 6.06 1.95 8.75
N CYS A 127 7.22 2.02 9.39
CA CYS A 127 7.42 2.67 10.70
C CYS A 127 8.39 3.84 10.58
N SER A 128 8.21 4.68 9.56
CA SER A 128 9.11 5.80 9.27
C SER A 128 10.55 5.37 8.98
N ASN A 129 10.74 4.21 8.32
CA ASN A 129 12.06 3.61 8.12
C ASN A 129 13.05 4.52 7.34
N LEU A 130 12.56 5.48 6.54
CA LEU A 130 13.44 6.46 5.90
C LEU A 130 14.14 7.35 6.93
N MET A 131 13.39 7.79 7.95
CA MET A 131 13.91 8.69 8.97
C MET A 131 14.67 7.94 10.07
N GLU A 132 14.26 6.71 10.37
CA GLU A 132 14.84 5.91 11.46
C GLU A 132 16.05 5.06 11.03
N GLU A 133 16.00 4.38 9.89
CA GLU A 133 17.03 3.42 9.49
C GLU A 133 18.09 4.02 8.55
N ILE A 134 17.69 4.99 7.71
CA ILE A 134 18.52 5.60 6.66
C ILE A 134 18.39 7.14 6.61
N PRO A 135 18.52 7.85 7.76
CA PRO A 135 18.35 9.31 7.83
C PRO A 135 19.29 10.08 6.90
N GLU A 136 20.42 9.50 6.49
CA GLU A 136 21.37 10.12 5.55
C GLU A 136 20.77 10.41 4.16
N LEU A 137 19.64 9.77 3.81
CA LEU A 137 18.90 10.02 2.57
C LEU A 137 17.87 11.15 2.69
N THR A 138 17.51 11.56 3.91
CA THR A 138 16.51 12.63 4.12
C THR A 138 16.93 13.98 3.56
N GLY A 139 18.24 14.20 3.33
CA GLY A 139 18.74 15.39 2.64
C GLY A 139 18.44 15.45 1.13
N ASP A 140 17.96 14.37 0.53
CA ASP A 140 17.62 14.29 -0.90
C ASP A 140 16.10 14.34 -1.17
N VAL A 141 15.28 14.39 -0.13
CA VAL A 141 13.81 14.46 -0.20
C VAL A 141 13.28 15.45 0.85
N GLN A 142 11.99 15.79 0.81
CA GLN A 142 11.37 16.49 1.93
C GLN A 142 10.94 15.49 3.02
N THR A 143 10.93 15.95 4.28
CA THR A 143 10.41 15.16 5.43
C THR A 143 8.90 15.27 5.60
N HIS A 144 8.25 16.19 4.89
CA HIS A 144 6.81 16.28 4.73
C HIS A 144 6.48 17.02 3.44
N ILE A 145 5.23 16.95 2.98
CA ILE A 145 4.77 17.65 1.77
C ILE A 145 4.05 18.93 2.22
N PRO A 146 4.63 20.13 2.02
CA PRO A 146 4.15 21.35 2.68
C PRO A 146 2.68 21.67 2.43
N TRP A 147 2.22 21.58 1.18
CA TRP A 147 0.84 21.87 0.80
C TRP A 147 -0.15 20.84 1.36
N MET A 148 0.26 19.58 1.54
CA MET A 148 -0.57 18.54 2.16
C MET A 148 -0.65 18.75 3.67
N SER A 149 0.47 19.07 4.31
CA SER A 149 0.49 19.35 5.75
C SER A 149 -0.34 20.57 6.11
N GLU A 150 -0.32 21.62 5.28
CA GLU A 150 -1.19 22.77 5.44
C GLU A 150 -2.66 22.40 5.23
N ALA A 151 -2.98 21.59 4.21
CA ALA A 151 -4.35 21.16 3.93
C ALA A 151 -4.95 20.33 5.07
N LEU A 152 -4.17 19.41 5.64
CA LEU A 152 -4.61 18.54 6.73
C LEU A 152 -4.43 19.16 8.13
N GLY A 153 -3.68 20.25 8.24
CA GLY A 153 -3.34 20.87 9.52
C GLY A 153 -2.43 20.02 10.42
N LYS A 154 -1.68 19.05 9.85
CA LYS A 154 -0.79 18.14 10.59
C LYS A 154 0.43 17.72 9.76
N LEU A 155 1.48 17.28 10.43
CA LEU A 155 2.66 16.64 9.82
C LEU A 155 2.40 15.13 9.62
N PRO A 156 3.19 14.44 8.76
CA PRO A 156 3.05 13.01 8.62
C PRO A 156 3.53 12.27 9.87
N ASP A 157 2.85 11.19 10.22
CA ASP A 157 3.24 10.27 11.31
C ASP A 157 4.42 9.39 10.90
N ALA A 158 4.53 9.09 9.60
CA ALA A 158 5.61 8.29 9.06
C ALA A 158 6.02 8.74 7.66
N VAL A 159 7.32 8.63 7.37
CA VAL A 159 7.87 8.74 6.02
C VAL A 159 8.62 7.46 5.71
N ASN A 160 8.10 6.66 4.79
CA ASN A 160 8.65 5.33 4.51
C ASN A 160 9.39 5.30 3.18
N PHE A 161 10.49 4.55 3.17
CA PHE A 161 11.29 4.21 2.01
C PHE A 161 10.95 2.79 1.54
N TRP A 162 10.81 2.65 0.22
CA TRP A 162 10.47 1.40 -0.44
C TRP A 162 11.51 1.07 -1.52
N LEU A 163 12.01 -0.18 -1.49
CA LEU A 163 12.89 -0.75 -2.51
C LEU A 163 12.67 -2.25 -2.58
N GLY A 164 12.28 -2.79 -3.73
CA GLY A 164 11.97 -4.21 -3.85
C GLY A 164 12.14 -4.81 -5.23
N GLU A 165 12.12 -6.13 -5.26
CA GLU A 165 12.08 -6.92 -6.50
C GLU A 165 10.69 -6.84 -7.17
N GLU A 166 10.62 -7.10 -8.47
CA GLU A 166 9.35 -7.10 -9.23
C GLU A 166 8.34 -8.12 -8.69
N SER A 167 8.84 -9.25 -8.18
CA SER A 167 8.03 -10.31 -7.61
C SER A 167 7.41 -9.95 -6.26
N ALA A 168 7.87 -8.89 -5.58
CA ALA A 168 7.28 -8.46 -4.31
C ALA A 168 5.96 -7.74 -4.55
N VAL A 169 4.86 -8.34 -4.07
CA VAL A 169 3.49 -7.90 -4.26
C VAL A 169 2.85 -7.64 -2.90
N THR A 170 2.27 -6.46 -2.73
CA THR A 170 1.47 -6.13 -1.55
C THR A 170 0.02 -6.52 -1.82
N SER A 171 -0.51 -7.43 -0.98
CA SER A 171 -1.88 -7.96 -1.12
C SER A 171 -2.95 -6.88 -0.91
N MET A 172 -4.20 -7.16 -1.30
CA MET A 172 -5.30 -6.20 -1.15
C MET A 172 -5.56 -5.89 0.32
N HIS A 173 -5.49 -4.63 0.71
CA HIS A 173 -5.74 -4.15 2.07
C HIS A 173 -6.15 -2.68 2.04
N LYS A 174 -6.43 -2.08 3.20
CA LYS A 174 -6.72 -0.64 3.36
C LYS A 174 -5.94 -0.07 4.55
N ASP A 175 -5.62 1.21 4.50
CA ASP A 175 -4.97 1.93 5.59
C ASP A 175 -5.87 3.01 6.19
N HIS A 176 -5.58 3.40 7.43
CA HIS A 176 -6.21 4.53 8.13
C HIS A 176 -5.41 5.83 7.95
N TYR A 177 -4.71 5.97 6.82
CA TYR A 177 -3.84 7.11 6.53
C TYR A 177 -4.22 7.77 5.20
N GLU A 178 -4.13 9.08 5.15
CA GLU A 178 -4.01 9.80 3.88
C GLU A 178 -2.58 9.60 3.36
N ASN A 179 -2.44 8.90 2.23
CA ASN A 179 -1.15 8.44 1.74
C ASN A 179 -0.72 9.21 0.49
N LEU A 180 0.44 9.86 0.54
CA LEU A 180 1.11 10.43 -0.64
C LEU A 180 2.27 9.52 -1.05
N TYR A 181 2.09 8.80 -2.16
CA TYR A 181 3.02 7.79 -2.66
C TYR A 181 3.85 8.34 -3.83
N CYS A 182 5.11 8.65 -3.58
CA CYS A 182 6.03 9.28 -4.54
C CYS A 182 6.97 8.24 -5.15
N VAL A 183 6.92 8.04 -6.47
CA VAL A 183 7.84 7.12 -7.14
C VAL A 183 9.09 7.88 -7.58
N ILE A 184 10.26 7.44 -7.10
CA ILE A 184 11.56 8.06 -7.41
C ILE A 184 12.20 7.41 -8.63
N SER A 185 12.14 6.08 -8.72
CA SER A 185 12.70 5.31 -9.82
C SER A 185 11.83 4.09 -10.11
N GLY A 186 11.66 3.75 -11.39
CA GLY A 186 10.79 2.67 -11.84
C GLY A 186 9.32 3.08 -11.91
N GLN A 187 8.43 2.13 -11.64
CA GLN A 187 6.98 2.35 -11.61
C GLN A 187 6.29 1.45 -10.59
N LYS A 188 5.16 1.92 -10.07
CA LYS A 188 4.22 1.18 -9.21
C LYS A 188 2.88 1.02 -9.92
N GLU A 189 2.31 -0.17 -9.86
CA GLU A 189 1.00 -0.49 -10.43
C GLU A 189 0.01 -0.75 -9.29
N PHE A 190 -1.05 0.04 -9.24
CA PHE A 190 -2.08 -0.05 -8.23
C PHE A 190 -3.39 -0.57 -8.81
N ILE A 191 -4.02 -1.47 -8.06
CA ILE A 191 -5.45 -1.80 -8.20
C ILE A 191 -6.13 -1.19 -6.99
N LEU A 192 -7.10 -0.30 -7.22
CA LEU A 192 -7.78 0.47 -6.19
C LEU A 192 -9.28 0.13 -6.18
N LEU A 193 -9.86 -0.08 -5.00
CA LEU A 193 -11.30 -0.15 -4.80
C LEU A 193 -11.71 0.88 -3.74
N PRO A 194 -12.79 1.65 -3.97
CA PRO A 194 -13.24 2.65 -3.02
C PRO A 194 -13.73 1.98 -1.73
N PRO A 195 -13.74 2.70 -0.58
CA PRO A 195 -14.31 2.19 0.67
C PRO A 195 -15.77 1.74 0.51
N THR A 196 -16.49 2.33 -0.44
CA THR A 196 -17.88 2.01 -0.76
C THR A 196 -18.05 0.63 -1.39
N ASP A 197 -17.00 0.03 -1.98
CA ASP A 197 -17.03 -1.34 -2.52
C ASP A 197 -16.93 -2.42 -1.43
N ARG A 198 -16.76 -2.04 -0.15
CA ARG A 198 -16.68 -2.96 1.01
C ARG A 198 -17.73 -4.08 1.01
N PRO A 199 -19.02 -3.87 0.63
CA PRO A 199 -20.00 -4.95 0.58
C PRO A 199 -19.63 -6.12 -0.36
N PHE A 200 -18.79 -5.87 -1.36
CA PHE A 200 -18.35 -6.86 -2.36
C PHE A 200 -16.95 -7.43 -2.10
N ILE A 201 -16.23 -6.91 -1.11
CA ILE A 201 -14.87 -7.31 -0.78
C ILE A 201 -14.91 -8.32 0.38
N PRO A 202 -14.47 -9.58 0.17
CA PRO A 202 -14.53 -10.59 1.21
C PRO A 202 -13.51 -10.31 2.31
N TYR A 203 -13.93 -10.55 3.55
CA TYR A 203 -13.07 -10.57 4.73
C TYR A 203 -13.29 -11.87 5.49
N GLU A 204 -12.21 -12.48 5.96
CA GLU A 204 -12.24 -13.68 6.79
C GLU A 204 -11.22 -13.56 7.93
N LEU A 205 -11.40 -14.34 8.99
CA LEU A 205 -10.52 -14.35 10.16
C LEU A 205 -9.49 -15.48 10.05
N TYR A 206 -8.20 -15.12 10.03
CA TYR A 206 -7.08 -16.04 9.87
C TYR A 206 -6.20 -16.10 11.10
N GLN A 207 -5.61 -17.27 11.36
CA GLN A 207 -4.54 -17.39 12.35
C GLN A 207 -3.30 -16.65 11.81
N PRO A 208 -2.74 -15.67 12.54
CA PRO A 208 -1.47 -15.05 12.16
C PRO A 208 -0.33 -16.06 12.28
N ALA A 209 0.57 -16.00 11.32
CA ALA A 209 1.78 -16.78 11.25
C ALA A 209 2.89 -15.97 10.55
N THR A 210 4.13 -16.42 10.66
CA THR A 210 5.29 -15.73 10.10
C THR A 210 6.15 -16.71 9.31
N TYR A 211 6.65 -16.26 8.16
CA TYR A 211 7.65 -17.02 7.43
C TYR A 211 8.96 -17.13 8.20
N ARG A 212 9.62 -18.27 8.13
CA ARG A 212 10.98 -18.47 8.63
C ARG A 212 11.80 -19.27 7.63
N GLN A 213 12.90 -18.69 7.15
CA GLN A 213 13.87 -19.39 6.32
C GLN A 213 14.74 -20.30 7.19
N LYS A 214 14.88 -21.55 6.78
CA LYS A 214 15.75 -22.54 7.42
C LYS A 214 17.16 -22.48 6.83
N ASP A 215 18.11 -23.14 7.49
CA ASP A 215 19.51 -23.20 7.05
C ASP A 215 19.70 -23.82 5.65
N ASP A 216 18.77 -24.69 5.22
CA ASP A 216 18.78 -25.29 3.87
C ASP A 216 18.17 -24.37 2.79
N GLY A 217 17.75 -23.16 3.16
CA GLY A 217 17.15 -22.17 2.28
C GLY A 217 15.64 -22.34 2.06
N THR A 218 15.02 -23.40 2.56
CA THR A 218 13.56 -23.60 2.51
C THR A 218 12.83 -22.73 3.52
N PHE A 219 11.55 -22.48 3.30
CA PHE A 219 10.71 -21.69 4.21
C PHE A 219 9.72 -22.59 4.94
N GLU A 220 9.53 -22.33 6.24
CA GLU A 220 8.39 -22.80 7.01
C GLU A 220 7.47 -21.64 7.41
N ILE A 221 6.23 -21.99 7.72
CA ILE A 221 5.25 -21.06 8.29
C ILE A 221 5.09 -21.43 9.76
N VAL A 222 5.34 -20.46 10.64
CA VAL A 222 5.31 -20.65 12.09
C VAL A 222 4.14 -19.84 12.64
N ASP A 223 3.19 -20.52 13.26
CA ASP A 223 2.03 -19.87 13.87
C ASP A 223 2.45 -18.94 15.02
N GLU A 224 1.85 -17.76 15.10
CA GLU A 224 2.00 -16.90 16.28
C GLU A 224 1.04 -17.37 17.37
N GLU A 225 1.54 -18.25 18.24
CA GLU A 225 0.77 -18.81 19.34
C GLU A 225 0.25 -17.71 20.27
N ASN A 226 -1.02 -17.83 20.67
CA ASN A 226 -1.72 -16.88 21.56
C ASN A 226 -2.02 -15.50 20.94
N SER A 227 -1.77 -15.28 19.65
CA SER A 227 -2.22 -14.08 18.94
C SER A 227 -3.69 -14.19 18.52
N PRO A 228 -4.50 -13.11 18.62
CA PRO A 228 -5.87 -13.11 18.10
C PRO A 228 -5.88 -13.28 16.58
N LYS A 229 -6.96 -13.85 16.05
CA LYS A 229 -7.13 -13.95 14.59
C LYS A 229 -7.18 -12.58 13.93
N VAL A 230 -6.57 -12.48 12.76
CA VAL A 230 -6.49 -11.24 11.97
C VAL A 230 -7.57 -11.28 10.87
N PRO A 231 -8.41 -10.25 10.74
CA PRO A 231 -9.28 -10.11 9.58
C PRO A 231 -8.48 -9.71 8.35
N TRP A 232 -8.54 -10.49 7.27
CA TRP A 232 -7.84 -10.17 6.02
C TRP A 232 -8.67 -10.51 4.79
N ILE A 233 -8.29 -9.91 3.66
CA ILE A 233 -8.92 -10.14 2.35
C ILE A 233 -8.24 -11.37 1.70
N PRO A 234 -8.97 -12.48 1.49
CA PRO A 234 -8.40 -13.68 0.86
C PRO A 234 -8.35 -13.66 -0.66
N LEU A 235 -8.97 -12.65 -1.27
CA LEU A 235 -9.11 -12.56 -2.71
C LEU A 235 -7.87 -11.92 -3.34
N ASP A 236 -7.31 -12.58 -4.35
CA ASP A 236 -6.34 -11.98 -5.27
C ASP A 236 -7.09 -11.18 -6.34
N PRO A 237 -6.97 -9.84 -6.39
CA PRO A 237 -7.66 -9.01 -7.39
C PRO A 237 -7.15 -9.23 -8.82
N LEU A 238 -5.96 -9.79 -9.02
CA LEU A 238 -5.43 -10.13 -10.35
C LEU A 238 -6.07 -11.40 -10.91
N LYS A 239 -6.47 -12.31 -10.02
CA LYS A 239 -7.06 -13.60 -10.37
C LYS A 239 -8.19 -13.96 -9.39
N PRO A 240 -9.30 -13.19 -9.40
CA PRO A 240 -10.39 -13.38 -8.44
C PRO A 240 -11.05 -14.74 -8.60
N ASP A 241 -11.14 -15.49 -7.50
CA ASP A 241 -11.94 -16.71 -7.40
C ASP A 241 -13.43 -16.34 -7.29
N PHE A 242 -14.07 -16.18 -8.43
CA PHE A 242 -15.49 -15.85 -8.50
C PHE A 242 -16.43 -17.01 -8.16
N GLU A 243 -15.92 -18.24 -8.03
CA GLU A 243 -16.73 -19.36 -7.54
C GLU A 243 -16.88 -19.23 -6.02
N ARG A 244 -15.78 -18.92 -5.32
CA ARG A 244 -15.78 -18.67 -3.88
C ARG A 244 -16.34 -17.30 -3.50
N PHE A 245 -16.06 -16.27 -4.30
CA PHE A 245 -16.43 -14.87 -4.01
C PHE A 245 -17.20 -14.22 -5.18
N PRO A 246 -18.40 -14.71 -5.53
CA PRO A 246 -19.15 -14.23 -6.70
C PRO A 246 -19.50 -12.73 -6.62
N SER A 247 -19.77 -12.23 -5.41
CA SER A 247 -20.12 -10.82 -5.17
C SER A 247 -19.02 -9.83 -5.58
N TYR A 248 -17.76 -10.26 -5.63
CA TYR A 248 -16.64 -9.41 -6.07
C TYR A 248 -16.79 -8.96 -7.54
N ARG A 249 -17.57 -9.66 -8.36
CA ARG A 249 -17.89 -9.25 -9.76
C ARG A 249 -18.57 -7.88 -9.84
N HIS A 250 -19.18 -7.42 -8.75
CA HIS A 250 -19.90 -6.16 -8.70
C HIS A 250 -19.02 -4.98 -8.25
N ALA A 251 -17.86 -5.27 -7.65
CA ALA A 251 -16.84 -4.28 -7.36
C ALA A 251 -16.21 -3.77 -8.68
N LYS A 252 -15.79 -2.50 -8.73
CA LYS A 252 -15.16 -1.93 -9.93
C LYS A 252 -13.82 -1.33 -9.58
N ALA A 253 -12.78 -2.11 -9.87
CA ALA A 253 -11.41 -1.71 -9.66
C ALA A 253 -11.02 -0.54 -10.58
N LEU A 254 -10.34 0.45 -10.00
CA LEU A 254 -9.58 1.45 -10.73
C LEU A 254 -8.13 0.95 -10.84
N HIS A 255 -7.56 1.05 -12.03
CA HIS A 255 -6.16 0.70 -12.26
C HIS A 255 -5.37 1.97 -12.55
N CYS A 256 -4.22 2.14 -11.92
CA CYS A 256 -3.30 3.21 -12.27
C CYS A 256 -1.84 2.78 -12.14
N THR A 257 -0.98 3.43 -12.92
CA THR A 257 0.48 3.27 -12.86
C THR A 257 1.09 4.61 -12.49
N VAL A 258 1.88 4.61 -11.44
CA VAL A 258 2.62 5.78 -10.94
C VAL A 258 4.07 5.61 -11.37
N LYS A 259 4.57 6.54 -12.18
CA LYS A 259 5.94 6.49 -12.73
C LYS A 259 6.89 7.36 -11.94
N ALA A 260 8.19 7.20 -12.17
CA ALA A 260 9.22 8.09 -11.63
C ALA A 260 8.87 9.58 -11.85
N GLY A 261 8.89 10.36 -10.78
CA GLY A 261 8.50 11.78 -10.77
C GLY A 261 7.00 12.04 -10.54
N GLU A 262 6.17 11.01 -10.43
CA GLU A 262 4.75 11.13 -10.14
C GLU A 262 4.43 10.79 -8.67
N MET A 263 3.43 11.47 -8.12
CA MET A 263 2.91 11.26 -6.77
C MET A 263 1.46 10.78 -6.85
N LEU A 264 1.13 9.64 -6.26
CA LEU A 264 -0.26 9.22 -6.07
C LEU A 264 -0.76 9.73 -4.73
N TYR A 265 -1.87 10.46 -4.73
CA TYR A 265 -2.71 10.57 -3.54
C TYR A 265 -3.62 9.34 -3.47
N LEU A 266 -3.36 8.49 -2.48
CA LEU A 266 -4.16 7.34 -2.13
C LEU A 266 -4.95 7.69 -0.85
N PRO A 267 -6.27 7.95 -0.96
CA PRO A 267 -7.05 8.42 0.17
C PRO A 267 -7.21 7.36 1.26
N SER A 268 -7.46 7.80 2.48
CA SER A 268 -7.76 6.91 3.59
C SER A 268 -8.89 5.92 3.28
N LEU A 269 -8.78 4.71 3.82
CA LEU A 269 -9.71 3.58 3.70
C LEU A 269 -9.85 2.97 2.29
N TRP A 270 -9.18 3.51 1.27
CA TRP A 270 -9.17 2.89 -0.06
C TRP A 270 -8.46 1.55 -0.03
N PHE A 271 -9.14 0.54 -0.55
CA PHE A 271 -8.53 -0.76 -0.73
C PHE A 271 -7.55 -0.68 -1.89
N HIS A 272 -6.36 -1.20 -1.69
CA HIS A 272 -5.32 -1.15 -2.69
C HIS A 272 -4.44 -2.41 -2.68
N HIS A 273 -4.03 -2.80 -3.88
CA HIS A 273 -3.08 -3.86 -4.15
C HIS A 273 -1.97 -3.30 -5.04
N VAL A 274 -0.71 -3.66 -4.76
CA VAL A 274 0.45 -2.97 -5.34
C VAL A 274 1.42 -3.96 -5.95
N ARG A 275 1.77 -3.73 -7.24
CA ARG A 275 2.93 -4.32 -7.92
C ARG A 275 3.95 -3.23 -8.25
N GLN A 276 5.15 -3.64 -8.59
CA GLN A 276 6.25 -2.72 -8.89
C GLN A 276 7.16 -3.26 -9.98
N SER A 277 7.84 -2.38 -10.71
CA SER A 277 8.97 -2.79 -11.54
C SER A 277 10.13 -3.26 -10.68
N HIS A 278 11.02 -4.08 -11.26
CA HIS A 278 12.22 -4.55 -10.56
C HIS A 278 13.11 -3.41 -10.07
N GLY A 279 13.49 -3.44 -8.79
CA GLY A 279 14.32 -2.39 -8.18
C GLY A 279 13.64 -1.03 -8.10
N CYS A 280 12.31 -0.97 -8.13
CA CYS A 280 11.55 0.27 -7.96
C CYS A 280 11.91 0.95 -6.64
N ILE A 281 12.13 2.27 -6.66
CA ILE A 281 12.38 3.08 -5.46
C ILE A 281 11.22 4.05 -5.29
N ALA A 282 10.63 4.07 -4.09
CA ALA A 282 9.57 5.00 -3.76
C ALA A 282 9.71 5.53 -2.33
N VAL A 283 9.09 6.68 -2.07
CA VAL A 283 8.92 7.26 -0.75
C VAL A 283 7.45 7.55 -0.55
N ASN A 284 6.88 7.23 0.60
CA ASN A 284 5.52 7.64 0.91
C ASN A 284 5.40 8.37 2.24
N PHE A 285 4.39 9.23 2.34
CA PHE A 285 4.06 10.02 3.53
C PHE A 285 2.70 9.58 4.03
N TRP A 286 2.64 9.22 5.31
CA TRP A 286 1.42 8.84 5.98
C TRP A 286 0.97 9.92 6.95
N TYR A 287 -0.22 10.47 6.71
CA TYR A 287 -0.89 11.40 7.59
C TYR A 287 -2.11 10.70 8.20
N ASP A 288 -2.21 10.62 9.52
CA ASP A 288 -3.36 9.96 10.15
C ASP A 288 -4.66 10.60 9.67
N MET A 289 -5.63 9.75 9.32
CA MET A 289 -6.89 10.23 8.77
C MET A 289 -7.66 11.04 9.80
N GLU A 290 -8.60 11.86 9.32
CA GLU A 290 -9.60 12.43 10.22
C GLU A 290 -10.68 11.38 10.50
N TYR A 291 -10.89 11.05 11.77
CA TYR A 291 -11.94 10.12 12.22
C TYR A 291 -13.30 10.83 12.27
N ASP A 292 -13.74 11.28 11.09
CA ASP A 292 -14.95 12.06 10.90
C ASP A 292 -16.18 11.19 10.58
N ILE A 293 -17.21 11.83 10.03
CA ILE A 293 -18.45 11.13 9.65
C ILE A 293 -18.22 10.03 8.60
N LYS A 294 -17.24 10.16 7.70
CA LYS A 294 -16.92 9.14 6.68
C LYS A 294 -16.42 7.86 7.33
N TYR A 295 -15.57 7.98 8.35
CA TYR A 295 -15.11 6.82 9.13
C TYR A 295 -16.29 6.12 9.82
N ASN A 296 -17.16 6.88 10.49
CA ASN A 296 -18.33 6.31 11.17
C ASN A 296 -19.28 5.60 10.20
N TYR A 297 -19.51 6.16 9.00
CA TYR A 297 -20.29 5.49 7.97
C TYR A 297 -19.61 4.24 7.42
N PHE A 298 -18.29 4.26 7.23
CA PHE A 298 -17.54 3.07 6.82
C PHE A 298 -17.69 1.94 7.85
N GLN A 299 -17.54 2.23 9.13
CA GLN A 299 -17.73 1.26 10.21
C GLN A 299 -19.15 0.69 10.21
N LEU A 300 -20.17 1.51 9.95
CA LEU A 300 -21.55 1.06 9.82
C LEU A 300 -21.72 0.11 8.62
N VAL A 301 -21.21 0.47 7.45
CA VAL A 301 -21.28 -0.38 6.24
C VAL A 301 -20.58 -1.72 6.47
N GLU A 302 -19.41 -1.70 7.10
CA GLU A 302 -18.68 -2.92 7.45
C GLU A 302 -19.45 -3.81 8.43
N ALA A 303 -19.97 -3.23 9.52
CA ALA A 303 -20.76 -3.96 10.51
C ALA A 303 -22.02 -4.58 9.89
N LEU A 304 -22.74 -3.82 9.06
CA LEU A 304 -23.92 -4.32 8.35
C LEU A 304 -23.57 -5.42 7.36
N THR A 305 -22.49 -5.27 6.58
CA THR A 305 -22.02 -6.30 5.65
C THR A 305 -21.71 -7.60 6.38
N ASN A 306 -21.01 -7.52 7.52
CA ASN A 306 -20.70 -8.69 8.33
C ASN A 306 -21.95 -9.34 8.95
N ALA A 307 -22.94 -8.54 9.34
CA ALA A 307 -24.18 -9.03 9.94
C ALA A 307 -25.12 -9.72 8.94
N VAL A 308 -25.17 -9.26 7.68
CA VAL A 308 -26.03 -9.86 6.65
C VAL A 308 -25.42 -11.09 5.97
N GLY A 309 -24.10 -11.26 6.08
CA GLY A 309 -23.35 -12.33 5.40
C GLY A 309 -23.19 -12.06 3.90
N SER A 310 -23.03 -13.12 3.11
CA SER A 310 -22.83 -12.98 1.66
C SER A 310 -24.02 -12.29 0.98
N LEU A 311 -23.68 -11.38 0.06
CA LEU A 311 -24.60 -10.70 -0.85
C LEU A 311 -24.79 -11.49 -2.15
#